data_AF-A0A0Q5W5S9-F1
#
_entry.id   AF-A0A0Q5W5S9-F1
#
_cell.length_a   1.000
_cell.length_b   1.000
_cell.length_c   1.000
_cell.angle_alpha   90.00
_cell.angle_beta   90.00
_cell.angle_gamma   90.00
#
_symmetry.space_group_name_H-M   'P 1'
#
loop_
_entity.id
_entity.type
_entity.pdbx_description
1 polymer ?
#
loop_
_entity_poly.entity_id
_entity_poly.type
_entity_poly.pdbx_seq_one_letter_code
_entity_poly.pdbx_strand_id
1 'polypeptide(L)'
;MSPNATSPHVPPLDESPRASEPPAGPGAPDTAQGETAQHETAGPTGSTPSAESREATGTRPPGPWLAPLTTAGQQTQAMRVPTGPPSAPDDAAPAATPAAAAAPAATPARAGGPATDPVASPVTGTPAPDRTPAHSAEAAEAAEAAEAAVPTEAPVAPSSPGIDEESRGGAVISARTQKTRTPRSRRAVAVVLVAAVVGAVLGGLGSLLAGPSYSTESHVLWNPAGVQYADETVNADPNLVERQVTDQVDVIMSDAVMGTAADTLGTDVEDLREEISVGVATGSSLMVVTGSGDSATAAADATTAVTDAYVGYLRDNGRAVLNQRADVLQGTIERQTAQLAELDGQLTALNDQLGGLNPTTAAYGAVQGRIDRLATQISDLTTRSADLVDEQETLRANAAIFPGEAFVLQQAEVPEGPSSLSPAKAALVGAALGVVVGACVVAFTTSRSRSGGRGHRTARTAP
;
A
#
# COMPACT_ATOMS: atom_id res chain seq x y z
N MET A 1 -17.57 7.26 66.73
CA MET A 1 -17.56 7.79 65.36
C MET A 1 -16.99 6.70 64.47
N SER A 2 -17.87 5.93 63.86
CA SER A 2 -17.55 4.74 63.05
C SER A 2 -18.09 4.99 61.64
N PRO A 3 -17.31 4.74 60.57
CA PRO A 3 -17.84 4.83 59.22
C PRO A 3 -18.60 3.56 58.81
N ASN A 4 -19.62 3.82 58.00
CA ASN A 4 -20.73 3.00 57.59
C ASN A 4 -20.31 2.04 56.46
N ALA A 5 -20.72 0.76 56.54
CA ALA A 5 -20.52 -0.23 55.49
C ALA A 5 -21.80 -0.34 54.65
N THR A 6 -21.71 0.01 53.36
CA THR A 6 -22.79 -0.11 52.37
C THR A 6 -22.60 -1.41 51.59
N SER A 7 -23.55 -2.34 51.70
CA SER A 7 -23.68 -3.51 50.84
C SER A 7 -24.43 -3.16 49.55
N PRO A 8 -24.05 -3.68 48.37
CA PRO A 8 -24.85 -3.54 47.16
C PRO A 8 -25.96 -4.60 47.10
N HIS A 9 -27.15 -4.12 46.76
CA HIS A 9 -28.39 -4.85 46.55
C HIS A 9 -28.41 -5.41 45.12
N VAL A 10 -28.57 -6.72 44.97
CA VAL A 10 -28.77 -7.42 43.69
C VAL A 10 -30.29 -7.58 43.45
N PRO A 11 -30.86 -7.06 42.35
CA PRO A 11 -32.22 -7.38 41.94
C PRO A 11 -32.27 -8.67 41.09
N PRO A 12 -33.40 -9.42 41.10
CA PRO A 12 -33.55 -10.65 40.33
C PRO A 12 -33.80 -10.38 38.84
N LEU A 13 -33.22 -11.24 38.00
CA LEU A 13 -33.48 -11.34 36.56
C LEU A 13 -34.83 -12.02 36.35
N ASP A 14 -35.75 -11.30 35.71
CA ASP A 14 -37.06 -11.78 35.25
C ASP A 14 -37.00 -12.17 33.77
N GLU A 15 -37.88 -13.10 33.41
CA GLU A 15 -37.89 -13.97 32.24
C GLU A 15 -38.31 -13.30 30.91
N SER A 16 -37.85 -13.91 29.81
CA SER A 16 -38.48 -14.00 28.47
C SER A 16 -38.59 -12.76 27.55
N PRO A 17 -38.02 -12.83 26.32
CA PRO A 17 -38.57 -12.12 25.18
C PRO A 17 -39.51 -13.00 24.35
N ARG A 18 -40.77 -12.55 24.26
CA ARG A 18 -41.79 -13.03 23.30
C ARG A 18 -41.40 -12.63 21.87
N ALA A 19 -41.74 -13.52 20.94
CA ALA A 19 -41.67 -13.31 19.50
C ALA A 19 -42.54 -12.12 19.05
N SER A 20 -41.96 -11.26 18.22
CA SER A 20 -42.66 -10.16 17.54
C SER A 20 -43.06 -10.59 16.12
N GLU A 21 -44.36 -10.46 15.84
CA GLU A 21 -44.99 -10.58 14.52
C GLU A 21 -44.47 -9.53 13.52
N PRO A 22 -44.47 -9.84 12.20
CA PRO A 22 -44.18 -8.86 11.14
C PRO A 22 -45.43 -8.04 10.75
N PRO A 23 -45.28 -6.73 10.44
CA PRO A 23 -46.40 -5.90 10.03
C PRO A 23 -46.80 -6.07 8.56
N ALA A 24 -48.11 -6.01 8.33
CA ALA A 24 -48.77 -5.90 7.04
C ALA A 24 -48.44 -4.57 6.32
N GLY A 25 -48.34 -4.62 4.98
CA GLY A 25 -47.91 -3.51 4.12
C GLY A 25 -48.97 -2.45 3.84
N PRO A 26 -48.74 -1.60 2.81
CA PRO A 26 -49.85 -1.17 1.96
C PRO A 26 -49.50 -1.00 0.46
N GLY A 27 -50.49 -1.34 -0.39
CA GLY A 27 -50.93 -0.47 -1.49
C GLY A 27 -50.33 -0.66 -2.90
N ALA A 28 -51.11 -1.28 -3.79
CA ALA A 28 -51.00 -1.18 -5.25
C ALA A 28 -51.44 0.20 -5.78
N PRO A 29 -51.09 0.54 -7.04
CA PRO A 29 -52.10 0.53 -8.10
C PRO A 29 -51.57 -0.13 -9.39
N ASP A 30 -52.30 -1.06 -10.03
CA ASP A 30 -53.38 -0.85 -11.00
C ASP A 30 -52.92 -0.22 -12.34
N THR A 31 -52.66 -1.07 -13.35
CA THR A 31 -52.74 -0.70 -14.77
C THR A 31 -53.19 -1.91 -15.59
N ALA A 32 -54.28 -1.69 -16.32
CA ALA A 32 -54.99 -2.65 -17.14
C ALA A 32 -54.34 -2.86 -18.52
N GLN A 33 -54.39 -4.13 -18.93
CA GLN A 33 -54.83 -4.69 -20.22
C GLN A 33 -54.75 -3.87 -21.52
N GLY A 34 -54.17 -4.52 -22.54
CA GLY A 34 -54.36 -4.24 -23.97
C GLY A 34 -53.87 -5.40 -24.85
N GLU A 35 -54.73 -6.39 -25.10
CA GLU A 35 -54.61 -7.38 -26.18
C GLU A 35 -54.82 -6.70 -27.55
N THR A 36 -54.03 -7.07 -28.57
CA THR A 36 -54.55 -7.44 -29.91
C THR A 36 -53.47 -8.05 -30.82
N ALA A 37 -53.80 -9.25 -31.35
CA ALA A 37 -53.67 -9.74 -32.73
C ALA A 37 -52.31 -9.85 -33.47
N GLN A 38 -51.92 -11.11 -33.70
CA GLN A 38 -51.68 -11.76 -35.01
C GLN A 38 -51.06 -10.93 -36.16
N HIS A 39 -49.86 -11.33 -36.61
CA HIS A 39 -49.66 -11.65 -38.02
C HIS A 39 -48.49 -12.62 -38.26
N GLU A 40 -48.85 -13.70 -38.94
CA GLU A 40 -48.06 -14.76 -39.56
C GLU A 40 -47.22 -14.24 -40.73
N THR A 41 -45.93 -14.64 -40.86
CA THR A 41 -45.27 -14.96 -42.15
C THR A 41 -43.91 -15.66 -41.95
N ALA A 42 -43.84 -16.89 -42.49
CA ALA A 42 -42.76 -17.55 -43.27
C ALA A 42 -41.28 -17.57 -42.78
N GLY A 43 -40.71 -18.79 -42.76
CA GLY A 43 -39.25 -19.07 -42.75
C GLY A 43 -38.55 -18.77 -44.10
N PRO A 44 -37.35 -19.32 -44.45
CA PRO A 44 -36.79 -20.61 -44.00
C PRO A 44 -35.24 -20.74 -43.81
N THR A 45 -34.84 -21.87 -43.20
CA THR A 45 -33.67 -22.76 -43.46
C THR A 45 -32.19 -22.33 -43.32
N GLY A 46 -31.42 -23.22 -42.66
CA GLY A 46 -29.97 -23.50 -42.85
C GLY A 46 -29.06 -22.80 -41.83
N SER A 47 -28.08 -23.40 -41.15
CA SER A 47 -27.26 -24.57 -41.47
C SER A 47 -26.52 -25.09 -40.22
N THR A 48 -26.28 -26.39 -40.18
CA THR A 48 -25.40 -27.17 -39.30
C THR A 48 -23.90 -26.85 -39.49
N PRO A 49 -23.03 -27.06 -38.47
CA PRO A 49 -21.61 -27.32 -38.71
C PRO A 49 -21.28 -28.81 -38.55
N SER A 50 -20.78 -29.41 -39.64
CA SER A 50 -20.16 -30.74 -39.68
C SER A 50 -18.68 -30.66 -39.33
N ALA A 51 -18.21 -31.72 -38.67
CA ALA A 51 -16.81 -32.10 -38.58
C ALA A 51 -16.26 -32.56 -39.95
N GLU A 52 -15.01 -32.25 -40.27
CA GLU A 52 -14.17 -33.17 -41.07
C GLU A 52 -12.66 -32.86 -40.95
N SER A 53 -11.92 -33.94 -40.76
CA SER A 53 -10.48 -34.11 -40.78
C SER A 53 -9.87 -33.88 -42.17
N ARG A 54 -8.60 -33.47 -42.25
CA ARG A 54 -7.66 -33.92 -43.31
C ARG A 54 -6.18 -33.65 -43.00
N GLU A 55 -5.43 -34.75 -43.00
CA GLU A 55 -4.00 -34.96 -43.32
C GLU A 55 -3.59 -34.28 -44.66
N ALA A 56 -2.34 -34.03 -45.08
CA ALA A 56 -0.96 -34.18 -44.58
C ALA A 56 0.01 -33.49 -45.60
N THR A 57 1.33 -33.58 -45.34
CA THR A 57 2.55 -33.20 -46.12
C THR A 57 3.00 -31.74 -45.99
N GLY A 58 4.25 -31.37 -45.66
CA GLY A 58 5.48 -32.09 -45.34
C GLY A 58 6.71 -31.32 -45.88
N THR A 59 7.62 -30.82 -45.04
CA THR A 59 9.05 -30.62 -45.39
C THR A 59 9.91 -30.28 -44.16
N ARG A 60 10.96 -31.09 -43.95
CA ARG A 60 12.11 -30.94 -43.01
C ARG A 60 13.19 -30.08 -43.70
N PRO A 61 14.16 -29.43 -42.99
CA PRO A 61 15.37 -30.13 -42.48
C PRO A 61 16.00 -29.42 -41.22
N PRO A 62 17.31 -29.54 -40.90
CA PRO A 62 17.85 -30.48 -39.93
C PRO A 62 18.50 -29.82 -38.67
N GLY A 63 18.58 -30.56 -37.57
CA GLY A 63 19.48 -30.25 -36.44
C GLY A 63 20.95 -30.58 -36.77
N PRO A 64 21.93 -30.18 -35.93
CA PRO A 64 22.44 -31.16 -34.94
C PRO A 64 23.00 -30.61 -33.58
N TRP A 65 22.72 -31.38 -32.51
CA TRP A 65 23.59 -31.86 -31.40
C TRP A 65 24.26 -30.94 -30.33
N LEU A 66 24.32 -31.50 -29.10
CA LEU A 66 25.10 -31.18 -27.86
C LEU A 66 24.46 -30.14 -26.90
N ALA A 67 24.30 -30.32 -25.58
CA ALA A 67 24.65 -31.34 -24.59
C ALA A 67 23.77 -31.15 -23.31
N PRO A 68 23.64 -32.15 -22.42
CA PRO A 68 22.95 -32.00 -21.14
C PRO A 68 23.86 -31.42 -20.05
N LEU A 69 23.41 -30.38 -19.35
CA LEU A 69 24.04 -29.88 -18.13
C LEU A 69 23.64 -30.76 -16.94
N THR A 70 24.60 -31.54 -16.47
CA THR A 70 24.68 -32.12 -15.13
C THR A 70 25.16 -31.06 -14.12
N THR A 71 24.45 -30.89 -13.01
CA THR A 71 24.93 -30.35 -11.72
C THR A 71 23.94 -30.87 -10.66
N ALA A 72 24.20 -31.98 -9.95
CA ALA A 72 24.96 -32.07 -8.70
C ALA A 72 24.51 -31.02 -7.67
N GLY A 73 23.99 -31.31 -6.48
CA GLY A 73 23.68 -32.51 -5.75
C GLY A 73 23.23 -32.03 -4.37
N GLN A 74 21.98 -32.24 -3.99
CA GLN A 74 21.55 -32.09 -2.60
C GLN A 74 21.49 -33.47 -1.97
N GLN A 75 22.41 -33.67 -1.02
CA GLN A 75 22.43 -34.83 -0.16
C GLN A 75 21.17 -34.84 0.71
N THR A 76 20.32 -35.81 0.46
CA THR A 76 19.38 -36.34 1.45
C THR A 76 20.21 -36.87 2.62
N GLN A 77 20.15 -36.19 3.77
CA GLN A 77 20.60 -36.78 5.03
C GLN A 77 19.61 -37.90 5.38
N ALA A 78 20.04 -39.13 5.13
CA ALA A 78 19.39 -40.33 5.62
C ALA A 78 19.51 -40.35 7.15
N MET A 79 18.36 -40.19 7.82
CA MET A 79 18.21 -40.42 9.25
C MET A 79 18.48 -41.91 9.52
N ARG A 80 19.68 -42.21 10.04
CA ARG A 80 20.05 -43.57 10.46
C ARG A 80 19.30 -43.94 11.73
N VAL A 81 18.44 -44.94 11.60
CA VAL A 81 17.94 -45.77 12.71
C VAL A 81 19.11 -46.58 13.27
N PRO A 82 19.43 -46.52 14.57
CA PRO A 82 20.36 -47.47 15.18
C PRO A 82 19.61 -48.75 15.55
N THR A 83 19.82 -49.81 14.76
CA THR A 83 19.53 -51.20 15.14
C THR A 83 20.62 -51.71 16.10
N GLY A 84 20.32 -51.82 17.38
CA GLY A 84 21.13 -52.54 18.37
C GLY A 84 20.54 -53.93 18.68
N PRO A 85 21.36 -54.97 18.89
CA PRO A 85 20.90 -56.36 19.11
C PRO A 85 20.35 -56.62 20.53
N PRO A 86 19.55 -57.69 20.70
CA PRO A 86 18.80 -57.95 21.93
C PRO A 86 19.68 -58.52 23.04
N SER A 87 19.52 -58.02 24.26
CA SER A 87 19.97 -58.68 25.49
C SER A 87 18.75 -59.12 26.29
N ALA A 88 18.71 -60.40 26.64
CA ALA A 88 17.79 -61.01 27.59
C ALA A 88 18.61 -61.62 28.74
N PRO A 89 17.97 -62.22 29.75
CA PRO A 89 17.18 -61.58 30.81
C PRO A 89 17.86 -61.78 32.17
N ASP A 90 17.53 -60.98 33.19
CA ASP A 90 17.80 -61.39 34.57
C ASP A 90 16.70 -60.92 35.51
N ASP A 91 16.36 -61.84 36.40
CA ASP A 91 15.25 -61.87 37.35
C ASP A 91 15.21 -60.70 38.34
N ALA A 92 14.01 -60.22 38.64
CA ALA A 92 13.43 -60.22 40.00
C ALA A 92 12.18 -59.32 40.08
N ALA A 93 11.03 -59.96 40.28
CA ALA A 93 9.84 -59.34 40.85
C ALA A 93 10.12 -58.88 42.30
N PRO A 94 9.32 -57.95 42.89
CA PRO A 94 8.06 -58.41 43.45
C PRO A 94 6.87 -57.41 43.44
N ALA A 95 5.69 -58.04 43.43
CA ALA A 95 4.46 -57.70 44.16
C ALA A 95 3.79 -56.34 43.95
N ALA A 96 2.64 -56.41 43.24
CA ALA A 96 1.54 -55.47 43.38
C ALA A 96 0.71 -55.76 44.66
N THR A 97 0.21 -54.71 45.32
CA THR A 97 -1.00 -54.75 46.17
C THR A 97 -1.63 -53.34 46.19
N PRO A 98 -2.97 -53.20 46.31
CA PRO A 98 -3.72 -52.12 45.68
C PRO A 98 -4.26 -51.02 46.62
N ALA A 99 -4.71 -49.93 45.99
CA ALA A 99 -5.81 -49.02 46.34
C ALA A 99 -6.11 -48.71 47.83
N ALA A 100 -6.02 -47.42 48.18
CA ALA A 100 -6.87 -46.82 49.21
C ALA A 100 -7.10 -45.33 48.92
N ALA A 101 -8.38 -44.97 48.83
CA ALA A 101 -8.89 -43.61 48.78
C ALA A 101 -8.67 -42.88 50.12
N ALA A 102 -8.32 -41.60 50.08
CA ALA A 102 -8.48 -40.69 51.21
C ALA A 102 -8.67 -39.24 50.72
N ALA A 103 -9.74 -38.62 51.24
CA ALA A 103 -10.18 -37.24 50.99
C ALA A 103 -9.16 -36.18 51.47
N PRO A 104 -9.19 -34.95 50.91
CA PRO A 104 -8.48 -33.82 51.50
C PRO A 104 -9.39 -33.05 52.46
N ALA A 105 -8.97 -32.91 53.71
CA ALA A 105 -9.52 -31.94 54.65
C ALA A 105 -8.40 -31.15 55.33
N ALA A 106 -8.71 -29.86 55.52
CA ALA A 106 -8.16 -28.93 56.49
C ALA A 106 -6.84 -28.18 56.18
N THR A 107 -7.06 -26.92 55.79
CA THR A 107 -6.31 -25.71 56.15
C THR A 107 -5.97 -25.63 57.65
N PRO A 108 -4.82 -25.05 58.02
CA PRO A 108 -4.81 -23.77 58.76
C PRO A 108 -3.72 -22.81 58.20
N ALA A 109 -4.04 -21.58 57.82
CA ALA A 109 -4.09 -20.37 58.67
C ALA A 109 -2.75 -19.96 59.34
N ARG A 110 -2.15 -18.90 58.75
CA ARG A 110 -1.74 -17.62 59.41
C ARG A 110 -0.33 -17.49 60.04
N ALA A 111 0.51 -16.67 59.41
CA ALA A 111 1.32 -15.54 59.94
C ALA A 111 2.16 -14.99 58.76
N GLY A 112 2.28 -13.71 58.42
CA GLY A 112 2.31 -12.49 59.22
C GLY A 112 3.77 -12.00 59.32
N GLY A 113 4.19 -11.04 58.49
CA GLY A 113 5.50 -10.38 58.62
C GLY A 113 6.00 -9.65 57.36
N PRO A 114 6.23 -8.31 57.40
CA PRO A 114 6.55 -7.48 56.23
C PRO A 114 8.03 -7.04 56.13
N ALA A 115 8.33 -6.42 54.99
CA ALA A 115 9.43 -5.48 54.68
C ALA A 115 10.83 -6.05 54.41
N THR A 116 11.34 -5.78 53.19
CA THR A 116 12.59 -5.00 52.97
C THR A 116 12.69 -4.57 51.51
N ASP A 117 12.80 -3.26 51.29
CA ASP A 117 13.37 -2.62 50.10
C ASP A 117 14.77 -3.16 49.76
N PRO A 118 15.19 -3.04 48.49
CA PRO A 118 16.55 -2.59 48.25
C PRO A 118 16.63 -1.42 47.25
N VAL A 119 16.95 -0.26 47.80
CA VAL A 119 18.11 0.59 47.46
C VAL A 119 18.42 0.79 45.97
N ALA A 120 18.07 1.99 45.50
CA ALA A 120 18.69 2.66 44.37
C ALA A 120 20.20 2.88 44.61
N SER A 121 21.02 2.56 43.60
CA SER A 121 22.41 2.99 43.53
C SER A 121 22.59 3.96 42.37
N PRO A 122 23.15 5.17 42.58
CA PRO A 122 23.52 6.08 41.51
C PRO A 122 24.92 5.74 41.00
N VAL A 123 25.07 5.54 39.69
CA VAL A 123 26.38 5.46 39.03
C VAL A 123 26.66 6.80 38.34
N THR A 124 27.40 7.64 39.05
CA THR A 124 28.20 8.73 38.49
C THR A 124 29.45 8.14 37.83
N GLY A 125 29.74 8.50 36.59
CA GLY A 125 30.96 8.06 35.91
C GLY A 125 31.20 8.70 34.54
N THR A 126 31.51 10.00 34.52
CA THR A 126 32.23 10.64 33.40
C THR A 126 33.73 10.36 33.56
N PRO A 127 34.43 10.01 32.48
CA PRO A 127 35.57 10.84 32.08
C PRO A 127 35.67 11.06 30.56
N ALA A 128 35.85 12.32 30.17
CA ALA A 128 36.53 12.73 28.94
C ALA A 128 38.07 12.54 29.16
N PRO A 129 38.94 12.49 28.12
CA PRO A 129 39.16 13.66 27.25
C PRO A 129 39.58 13.37 25.79
N ASP A 130 39.58 14.46 25.01
CA ASP A 130 40.53 14.81 23.93
C ASP A 130 40.77 13.81 22.80
N ARG A 131 40.27 14.14 21.59
CA ARG A 131 41.10 14.25 20.37
C ARG A 131 40.51 15.27 19.39
N THR A 132 41.15 16.44 19.35
CA THR A 132 41.22 17.29 18.14
C THR A 132 42.55 16.98 17.43
N PRO A 133 42.59 16.93 16.09
CA PRO A 133 43.18 18.05 15.35
C PRO A 133 42.32 18.40 14.11
N ALA A 134 41.96 19.66 13.87
CA ALA A 134 42.79 20.75 13.36
C ALA A 134 43.19 20.58 11.87
N HIS A 135 42.67 21.51 11.07
CA HIS A 135 43.14 22.04 9.78
C HIS A 135 43.02 21.19 8.50
N SER A 136 42.04 21.56 7.67
CA SER A 136 42.25 21.80 6.24
C SER A 136 41.18 22.79 5.75
N ALA A 137 41.52 24.08 5.82
CA ALA A 137 40.87 25.13 5.06
C ALA A 137 41.85 25.49 3.94
N GLU A 138 41.51 25.20 2.68
CA GLU A 138 42.06 25.95 1.55
C GLU A 138 41.18 25.79 0.29
N ALA A 139 40.63 26.93 -0.12
CA ALA A 139 40.43 27.39 -1.50
C ALA A 139 39.70 26.51 -2.53
N ALA A 140 38.47 26.90 -2.88
CA ALA A 140 38.05 27.02 -4.27
C ALA A 140 36.94 28.07 -4.40
N GLU A 141 37.36 29.32 -4.59
CA GLU A 141 36.56 30.42 -5.10
C GLU A 141 36.56 30.36 -6.64
N ALA A 142 35.42 30.76 -7.24
CA ALA A 142 35.20 31.09 -8.66
C ALA A 142 35.02 29.94 -9.68
N ALA A 143 33.76 29.68 -10.06
CA ALA A 143 33.37 29.46 -11.45
C ALA A 143 31.93 29.95 -11.68
N GLU A 144 31.85 31.15 -12.24
CA GLU A 144 30.68 31.79 -12.81
C GLU A 144 30.34 31.17 -14.18
N ALA A 145 29.04 31.07 -14.47
CA ALA A 145 28.37 31.03 -15.79
C ALA A 145 28.75 29.97 -16.85
N ALA A 146 27.75 29.13 -17.20
CA ALA A 146 27.29 28.80 -18.56
C ALA A 146 26.34 27.57 -18.46
N GLU A 147 25.09 27.67 -18.92
CA GLU A 147 24.66 26.95 -20.16
C GLU A 147 24.46 25.43 -19.90
N ALA A 148 23.26 24.87 -19.92
CA ALA A 148 22.47 24.74 -21.13
C ALA A 148 20.99 24.41 -20.83
N ALA A 149 20.13 25.04 -21.61
CA ALA A 149 18.75 24.63 -21.81
C ALA A 149 18.71 23.28 -22.53
N VAL A 150 17.94 22.34 -21.97
CA VAL A 150 17.55 21.11 -22.65
C VAL A 150 16.42 21.45 -23.64
N PRO A 151 16.56 21.17 -24.95
CA PRO A 151 15.48 21.38 -25.89
C PRO A 151 14.48 20.21 -25.82
N THR A 152 13.20 20.55 -25.71
CA THR A 152 12.07 19.65 -25.91
C THR A 152 12.05 19.17 -27.36
N GLU A 153 12.26 17.88 -27.55
CA GLU A 153 12.13 17.18 -28.82
C GLU A 153 10.65 17.01 -29.17
N ALA A 154 10.21 17.61 -30.27
CA ALA A 154 8.86 17.48 -30.82
C ALA A 154 8.86 16.47 -31.98
N PRO A 155 7.74 15.77 -32.24
CA PRO A 155 7.72 14.55 -33.03
C PRO A 155 7.84 14.80 -34.55
N VAL A 156 8.54 13.87 -35.19
CA VAL A 156 8.72 13.73 -36.63
C VAL A 156 7.37 13.43 -37.30
N ALA A 157 7.01 14.25 -38.28
CA ALA A 157 5.98 13.96 -39.28
C ALA A 157 6.61 13.92 -40.68
N PRO A 158 6.05 13.12 -41.61
CA PRO A 158 6.79 12.60 -42.76
C PRO A 158 6.80 13.54 -43.97
N SER A 159 7.84 13.32 -44.76
CA SER A 159 8.16 13.83 -46.08
C SER A 159 6.96 13.99 -47.03
N SER A 160 6.93 15.12 -47.74
CA SER A 160 6.31 15.21 -49.07
C SER A 160 7.23 16.00 -50.02
N PRO A 161 7.41 15.55 -51.27
CA PRO A 161 8.36 16.12 -52.23
C PRO A 161 7.69 17.13 -53.18
N GLY A 162 8.51 18.10 -53.60
CA GLY A 162 8.49 18.70 -54.93
C GLY A 162 7.28 19.57 -55.31
N ILE A 163 7.49 20.89 -55.40
CA ILE A 163 6.97 21.69 -56.52
C ILE A 163 8.02 22.75 -56.88
N ASP A 164 8.13 22.95 -58.18
CA ASP A 164 9.17 23.57 -58.98
C ASP A 164 9.35 25.09 -58.82
N GLU A 165 10.44 25.53 -59.46
CA GLU A 165 10.69 26.82 -60.09
C GLU A 165 9.45 27.72 -60.28
N GLU A 166 9.57 29.04 -60.04
CA GLU A 166 9.38 30.07 -61.07
C GLU A 166 9.57 31.50 -60.54
N SER A 167 10.05 32.39 -61.43
CA SER A 167 9.91 33.86 -61.39
C SER A 167 10.61 34.61 -60.24
N ARG A 168 11.82 35.16 -60.44
CA ARG A 168 12.11 36.34 -61.29
C ARG A 168 10.93 37.32 -61.39
N GLY A 169 10.84 38.22 -60.40
CA GLY A 169 9.96 39.39 -60.46
C GLY A 169 10.48 40.50 -59.57
N GLY A 170 11.32 41.37 -60.13
CA GLY A 170 11.80 42.57 -59.46
C GLY A 170 10.66 43.54 -59.17
N ALA A 171 10.51 43.94 -57.91
CA ALA A 171 9.75 45.11 -57.53
C ALA A 171 10.63 45.99 -56.64
N VAL A 172 11.15 47.04 -57.26
CA VAL A 172 11.85 48.17 -56.62
C VAL A 172 10.82 48.90 -55.74
N ILE A 173 10.68 48.49 -54.48
CA ILE A 173 9.87 49.23 -53.51
C ILE A 173 10.77 50.26 -52.85
N SER A 174 10.49 51.51 -53.20
CA SER A 174 11.15 52.72 -52.73
C SER A 174 11.33 52.73 -51.21
N ALA A 175 12.58 52.93 -50.78
CA ALA A 175 12.95 53.27 -49.42
C ALA A 175 12.32 54.61 -49.01
N ARG A 176 11.05 54.59 -48.56
CA ARG A 176 10.50 55.69 -47.76
C ARG A 176 11.03 55.54 -46.35
N THR A 177 12.10 56.27 -46.07
CA THR A 177 12.56 56.65 -44.74
C THR A 177 11.44 57.40 -44.00
N GLN A 178 10.45 56.68 -43.46
CA GLN A 178 9.50 57.21 -42.50
C GLN A 178 10.23 57.46 -41.16
N LYS A 179 10.93 58.59 -41.11
CA LYS A 179 11.43 59.20 -39.88
C LYS A 179 10.24 59.77 -39.08
N THR A 180 9.34 58.92 -38.63
CA THR A 180 8.25 59.32 -37.73
C THR A 180 8.70 59.13 -36.28
N ARG A 181 9.46 60.11 -35.78
CA ARG A 181 9.63 60.30 -34.34
C ARG A 181 8.24 60.63 -33.77
N THR A 182 7.54 59.63 -33.23
CA THR A 182 6.31 59.88 -32.47
C THR A 182 6.64 59.91 -30.97
N PRO A 183 6.35 61.01 -30.26
CA PRO A 183 6.57 61.13 -28.81
C PRO A 183 5.68 60.22 -27.95
N ARG A 184 4.75 59.46 -28.58
CA ARG A 184 3.87 58.51 -27.90
C ARG A 184 4.59 57.27 -27.36
N SER A 185 5.74 56.89 -27.91
CA SER A 185 6.49 55.73 -27.43
C SER A 185 7.03 55.91 -26.01
N ARG A 186 7.40 57.14 -25.62
CA ARG A 186 7.97 57.42 -24.29
C ARG A 186 6.97 57.17 -23.15
N ARG A 187 5.69 57.49 -23.35
CA ARG A 187 4.65 57.24 -22.34
C ARG A 187 4.32 55.76 -22.20
N ALA A 188 4.28 55.02 -23.31
CA ALA A 188 4.09 53.57 -23.28
C ALA A 188 5.23 52.86 -22.55
N VAL A 189 6.48 53.21 -22.86
CA VAL A 189 7.65 52.66 -22.17
C VAL A 189 7.64 53.00 -20.68
N ALA A 190 7.28 54.23 -20.31
CA ALA A 190 7.17 54.62 -18.90
C ALA A 190 6.12 53.80 -18.14
N VAL A 191 4.93 53.56 -18.73
CA VAL A 191 3.87 52.75 -18.10
C VAL A 191 4.34 51.31 -17.90
N VAL A 192 5.00 50.71 -18.89
CA VAL A 192 5.54 49.35 -18.78
C VAL A 192 6.64 49.26 -17.73
N LEU A 193 7.57 50.22 -17.68
CA LEU A 193 8.63 50.25 -16.66
C LEU A 193 8.07 50.43 -15.25
N VAL A 194 7.10 51.32 -15.06
CA VAL A 194 6.45 51.49 -13.74
C VAL A 194 5.70 50.21 -13.35
N ALA A 195 4.97 49.60 -14.27
CA ALA A 195 4.29 48.33 -14.01
C ALA A 195 5.27 47.20 -13.67
N ALA A 196 6.44 47.15 -14.33
CA ALA A 196 7.51 46.22 -14.02
C ALA A 196 8.09 46.45 -12.62
N VAL A 197 8.38 47.70 -12.24
CA VAL A 197 8.89 48.02 -10.90
C VAL A 197 7.86 47.71 -9.82
N VAL A 198 6.58 48.06 -10.04
CA VAL A 198 5.49 47.73 -9.11
C VAL A 198 5.34 46.21 -8.98
N GLY A 199 5.36 45.48 -10.10
CA GLY A 199 5.33 44.02 -10.09
C GLY A 199 6.52 43.42 -9.35
N ALA A 200 7.73 43.98 -9.52
CA ALA A 200 8.93 43.54 -8.82
C ALA A 200 8.83 43.75 -7.30
N VAL A 201 8.34 44.93 -6.88
CA VAL A 201 8.15 45.27 -5.46
C VAL A 201 7.09 44.37 -4.83
N LEU A 202 5.96 44.16 -5.51
CA LEU A 202 4.89 43.27 -5.02
C LEU A 202 5.34 41.81 -4.96
N GLY A 203 6.09 41.32 -5.96
CA GLY A 203 6.66 39.96 -5.95
C GLY A 203 7.68 39.76 -4.82
N GLY A 204 8.56 40.74 -4.61
CA GLY A 204 9.53 40.71 -3.51
C GLY A 204 8.88 40.77 -2.13
N LEU A 205 7.93 41.69 -1.91
CA LEU A 205 7.20 41.79 -0.64
C LEU A 205 6.31 40.57 -0.38
N GLY A 206 5.65 40.03 -1.42
CA GLY A 206 4.86 38.82 -1.30
C GLY A 206 5.68 37.62 -0.84
N SER A 207 6.88 37.44 -1.41
CA SER A 207 7.81 36.39 -0.98
C SER A 207 8.30 36.57 0.46
N LEU A 208 8.53 37.80 0.91
CA LEU A 208 8.91 38.08 2.30
C LEU A 208 7.77 37.82 3.29
N LEU A 209 6.53 38.08 2.90
CA LEU A 209 5.35 37.85 3.73
C LEU A 209 4.95 36.37 3.81
N ALA A 210 5.19 35.61 2.75
CA ALA A 210 4.89 34.18 2.71
C ALA A 210 5.85 33.34 3.58
N GLY A 211 7.02 33.88 3.94
CA GLY A 211 8.04 33.13 4.67
C GLY A 211 8.81 32.13 3.79
N PRO A 212 9.95 31.62 4.29
CA PRO A 212 10.65 30.54 3.64
C PRO A 212 9.88 29.23 3.80
N SER A 213 9.62 28.54 2.70
CA SER A 213 9.10 27.17 2.71
C SER A 213 10.23 26.20 2.40
N TYR A 214 10.34 25.15 3.19
CA TYR A 214 11.30 24.06 3.04
C TYR A 214 10.55 22.81 2.61
N SER A 215 11.17 21.97 1.78
CA SER A 215 10.63 20.67 1.42
C SER A 215 11.72 19.61 1.41
N THR A 216 11.37 18.38 1.73
CA THR A 216 12.26 17.22 1.64
C THR A 216 11.46 15.99 1.24
N GLU A 217 12.16 14.96 0.78
CA GLU A 217 11.57 13.77 0.18
C GLU A 217 12.09 12.52 0.88
N SER A 218 11.18 11.56 1.11
CA SER A 218 11.53 10.19 1.47
C SER A 218 11.06 9.23 0.39
N HIS A 219 11.88 8.23 0.10
CA HIS A 219 11.61 7.24 -0.94
C HIS A 219 11.26 5.91 -0.29
N VAL A 220 10.03 5.45 -0.51
CA VAL A 220 9.50 4.22 0.06
C VAL A 220 9.21 3.22 -1.05
N LEU A 221 9.90 2.09 -1.02
CA LEU A 221 9.63 0.98 -1.93
C LEU A 221 8.58 0.06 -1.29
N TRP A 222 7.43 -0.09 -1.96
CA TRP A 222 6.45 -1.11 -1.59
C TRP A 222 6.69 -2.39 -2.39
N ASN A 223 6.70 -3.53 -1.69
CA ASN A 223 6.89 -4.83 -2.30
C ASN A 223 5.62 -5.70 -2.13
N PRO A 224 4.77 -5.82 -3.17
CA PRO A 224 3.56 -6.64 -3.10
C PRO A 224 3.85 -8.14 -2.91
N ALA A 225 5.05 -8.61 -3.26
CA ALA A 225 5.39 -10.03 -3.18
C ALA A 225 5.40 -10.55 -1.72
N GLY A 226 5.48 -9.67 -0.72
CA GLY A 226 5.39 -10.04 0.69
C GLY A 226 4.07 -10.71 1.08
N VAL A 227 2.96 -10.40 0.39
CA VAL A 227 1.61 -10.94 0.69
C VAL A 227 1.20 -12.08 -0.24
N GLN A 228 1.82 -12.15 -1.42
CA GLN A 228 1.42 -13.07 -2.49
C GLN A 228 1.67 -14.55 -2.18
N TYR A 229 2.26 -14.90 -1.04
CA TYR A 229 2.43 -16.29 -0.60
C TYR A 229 1.12 -17.06 -0.35
N ALA A 230 -0.06 -16.46 -0.57
CA ALA A 230 -1.33 -17.04 -0.13
C ALA A 230 -2.38 -17.29 -1.23
N ASP A 231 -2.30 -16.65 -2.39
CA ASP A 231 -3.27 -16.87 -3.48
C ASP A 231 -2.55 -16.82 -4.84
N GLU A 232 -2.16 -18.01 -5.31
CA GLU A 232 -1.32 -18.24 -6.49
C GLU A 232 -2.03 -17.97 -7.83
N THR A 233 -3.29 -17.51 -7.83
CA THR A 233 -3.93 -17.02 -9.05
C THR A 233 -3.43 -15.62 -9.38
N VAL A 234 -2.19 -15.55 -9.85
CA VAL A 234 -1.54 -14.35 -10.37
C VAL A 234 -2.41 -13.79 -11.48
N ASN A 235 -3.14 -12.71 -11.18
CA ASN A 235 -3.94 -11.99 -12.15
C ASN A 235 -2.97 -11.33 -13.15
N ALA A 236 -3.03 -11.72 -14.42
CA ALA A 236 -2.15 -11.22 -15.48
C ALA A 236 -2.47 -9.79 -15.94
N ASP A 237 -3.18 -8.97 -15.14
CA ASP A 237 -3.45 -7.57 -15.49
C ASP A 237 -2.16 -6.76 -15.33
N PRO A 238 -1.56 -6.24 -16.42
CA PRO A 238 -0.34 -5.45 -16.34
C PRO A 238 -0.53 -4.15 -15.54
N ASN A 239 -1.77 -3.70 -15.31
CA ASN A 239 -2.07 -2.48 -14.56
C ASN A 239 -2.34 -2.74 -13.07
N LEU A 240 -2.30 -4.00 -12.62
CA LEU A 240 -2.61 -4.34 -11.22
C LEU A 240 -1.61 -3.72 -10.26
N VAL A 241 -0.32 -3.72 -10.61
CA VAL A 241 0.73 -3.08 -9.79
C VAL A 241 0.48 -1.57 -9.68
N GLU A 242 0.18 -0.89 -10.78
CA GLU A 242 -0.06 0.56 -10.78
C GLU A 242 -1.28 0.94 -9.92
N ARG A 243 -2.37 0.18 -10.03
CA ARG A 243 -3.56 0.36 -9.18
C ARG A 243 -3.23 0.14 -7.71
N GLN A 244 -2.55 -0.97 -7.38
CA GLN A 244 -2.23 -1.29 -6.00
C GLN A 244 -1.29 -0.25 -5.36
N VAL A 245 -0.29 0.25 -6.09
CA VAL A 245 0.60 1.29 -5.58
C VAL A 245 -0.16 2.61 -5.40
N THR A 246 -1.11 2.92 -6.29
CA THR A 246 -2.01 4.08 -6.10
C THR A 246 -2.87 3.93 -4.86
N ASP A 247 -3.43 2.74 -4.61
CA ASP A 247 -4.19 2.47 -3.38
C ASP A 247 -3.32 2.65 -2.13
N GLN A 248 -2.00 2.37 -2.21
CA GLN A 248 -1.09 2.63 -1.10
C GLN A 248 -0.90 4.12 -0.80
N VAL A 249 -1.04 5.01 -1.79
CA VAL A 249 -1.03 6.46 -1.54
C VAL A 249 -2.19 6.86 -0.64
N ASP A 250 -3.38 6.31 -0.89
CA ASP A 250 -4.56 6.54 -0.04
C ASP A 250 -4.37 5.95 1.36
N VAL A 251 -3.67 4.81 1.48
CA VAL A 251 -3.31 4.23 2.79
C VAL A 251 -2.34 5.14 3.56
N ILE A 252 -1.30 5.68 2.93
CA ILE A 252 -0.37 6.63 3.57
C ILE A 252 -1.13 7.87 4.08
N MET A 253 -2.10 8.35 3.30
CA MET A 253 -2.93 9.53 3.62
C MET A 253 -4.08 9.23 4.61
N SER A 254 -4.25 7.97 5.01
CA SER A 254 -5.34 7.56 5.89
C SER A 254 -5.18 8.11 7.32
N ASP A 255 -6.31 8.25 8.02
CA ASP A 255 -6.33 8.74 9.42
C ASP A 255 -5.50 7.87 10.37
N ALA A 256 -5.36 6.57 10.10
CA ALA A 256 -4.57 5.66 10.94
C ALA A 256 -3.06 5.99 10.87
N VAL A 257 -2.54 6.23 9.67
CA VAL A 257 -1.13 6.58 9.45
C VAL A 257 -0.88 8.02 9.88
N MET A 258 -1.71 8.96 9.40
CA MET A 258 -1.54 10.38 9.71
C MET A 258 -1.77 10.68 11.20
N GLY A 259 -2.72 10.01 11.86
CA GLY A 259 -2.93 10.12 13.30
C GLY A 259 -1.71 9.69 14.11
N THR A 260 -1.12 8.54 13.77
CA THR A 260 0.09 8.05 14.45
C THR A 260 1.29 8.99 14.25
N ALA A 261 1.46 9.54 13.04
CA ALA A 261 2.50 10.50 12.74
C ALA A 261 2.28 11.84 13.47
N ALA A 262 1.04 12.36 13.46
CA ALA A 262 0.67 13.59 14.14
C ALA A 262 0.85 13.48 15.66
N ASP A 263 0.46 12.35 16.27
CA ASP A 263 0.70 12.04 17.69
C ASP A 263 2.20 12.06 18.02
N THR A 264 3.04 11.58 17.11
CA THR A 264 4.51 11.57 17.27
C THR A 264 5.10 12.98 17.24
N LEU A 265 4.57 13.85 16.38
CA LEU A 265 5.02 15.23 16.22
C LEU A 265 4.39 16.19 17.25
N GLY A 266 3.28 15.79 17.88
CA GLY A 266 2.48 16.66 18.74
C GLY A 266 1.75 17.77 17.96
N THR A 267 1.25 17.45 16.76
CA THR A 267 0.50 18.36 15.88
C THR A 267 -0.90 17.82 15.57
N ASP A 268 -1.74 18.62 14.93
CA ASP A 268 -3.05 18.20 14.45
C ASP A 268 -2.93 17.45 13.10
N VAL A 269 -3.82 16.48 12.88
CA VAL A 269 -3.80 15.60 11.68
C VAL A 269 -4.06 16.40 10.40
N GLU A 270 -4.97 17.38 10.45
CA GLU A 270 -5.30 18.24 9.33
C GLU A 270 -4.11 19.10 8.90
N ASP A 271 -3.38 19.69 9.85
CA ASP A 271 -2.20 20.50 9.58
C ASP A 271 -1.11 19.65 8.93
N LEU A 272 -0.85 18.45 9.47
CA LEU A 272 0.13 17.52 8.88
C LEU A 272 -0.28 17.09 7.45
N ARG A 273 -1.58 16.92 7.19
CA ARG A 273 -2.09 16.53 5.87
C ARG A 273 -1.90 17.66 4.84
N GLU A 274 -1.95 18.92 5.24
CA GLU A 274 -1.65 20.05 4.35
C GLU A 274 -0.15 20.14 4.01
N GLU A 275 0.71 19.69 4.92
CA GLU A 275 2.17 19.72 4.77
C GLU A 275 2.74 18.56 3.95
N ILE A 276 1.98 17.46 3.81
CA ILE A 276 2.44 16.21 3.18
C ILE A 276 1.79 16.00 1.82
N SER A 277 2.60 15.63 0.84
CA SER A 277 2.17 15.16 -0.47
C SER A 277 2.83 13.82 -0.77
N VAL A 278 2.09 12.89 -1.37
CA VAL A 278 2.61 11.56 -1.74
C VAL A 278 2.39 11.33 -3.23
N GLY A 279 3.46 10.95 -3.92
CA GLY A 279 3.45 10.59 -5.33
C GLY A 279 3.96 9.18 -5.57
N VAL A 280 3.69 8.66 -6.76
CA VAL A 280 4.21 7.37 -7.24
C VAL A 280 5.14 7.63 -8.43
N ALA A 281 6.33 7.04 -8.43
CA ALA A 281 7.21 7.11 -9.58
C ALA A 281 6.61 6.29 -10.74
N THR A 282 6.50 6.88 -11.93
CA THR A 282 5.86 6.26 -13.10
C THR A 282 6.43 4.87 -13.39
N GLY A 283 5.56 3.86 -13.45
CA GLY A 283 5.95 2.48 -13.78
C GLY A 283 6.77 1.78 -12.69
N SER A 284 6.70 2.24 -11.44
CA SER A 284 7.46 1.71 -10.31
C SER A 284 6.58 1.53 -9.07
N SER A 285 7.00 0.65 -8.16
CA SER A 285 6.42 0.54 -6.80
C SER A 285 7.10 1.47 -5.79
N LEU A 286 7.83 2.47 -6.30
CA LEU A 286 8.48 3.50 -5.52
C LEU A 286 7.51 4.66 -5.29
N MET A 287 7.22 4.92 -4.02
CA MET A 287 6.46 6.09 -3.58
C MET A 287 7.45 7.16 -3.10
N VAL A 288 7.13 8.41 -3.42
CA VAL A 288 7.87 9.59 -2.99
C VAL A 288 6.97 10.35 -2.04
N VAL A 289 7.35 10.38 -0.77
CA VAL A 289 6.66 11.15 0.28
C VAL A 289 7.40 12.48 0.40
N THR A 290 6.74 13.58 0.05
CA THR A 290 7.28 14.93 0.16
C THR A 290 6.61 15.63 1.33
N GLY A 291 7.39 16.02 2.34
CA GLY A 291 6.91 16.92 3.38
C GLY A 291 7.43 18.33 3.19
N SER A 292 6.61 19.29 3.60
CA SER A 292 6.93 20.71 3.58
C SER A 292 6.74 21.32 4.95
N GLY A 293 7.40 22.44 5.22
CA GLY A 293 7.24 23.15 6.48
C GLY A 293 7.95 24.50 6.52
N ASP A 294 7.68 25.25 7.58
CA ASP A 294 8.25 26.60 7.80
C ASP A 294 9.72 26.57 8.23
N SER A 295 10.26 25.37 8.52
CA SER A 295 11.68 25.16 8.81
C SER A 295 12.19 23.86 8.18
N ALA A 296 13.50 23.81 7.93
CA ALA A 296 14.14 22.63 7.37
C ALA A 296 13.95 21.39 8.26
N THR A 297 14.03 21.56 9.58
CA THR A 297 13.83 20.47 10.55
C THR A 297 12.38 19.99 10.56
N ALA A 298 11.40 20.91 10.58
CA ALA A 298 9.99 20.54 10.57
C ALA A 298 9.62 19.70 9.33
N ALA A 299 10.09 20.10 8.13
CA ALA A 299 9.85 19.34 6.91
C ALA A 299 10.43 17.91 6.98
N ALA A 300 11.64 17.75 7.53
CA ALA A 300 12.30 16.45 7.69
C ALA A 300 11.63 15.56 8.74
N ASP A 301 11.26 16.14 9.88
CA ASP A 301 10.58 15.44 10.96
C ASP A 301 9.19 14.98 10.50
N ALA A 302 8.42 15.85 9.82
CA ALA A 302 7.10 15.51 9.29
C ALA A 302 7.17 14.36 8.27
N THR A 303 8.08 14.46 7.29
CA THR A 303 8.26 13.41 6.27
C THR A 303 8.69 12.08 6.89
N THR A 304 9.61 12.13 7.86
CA THR A 304 10.10 10.94 8.58
C THR A 304 8.99 10.30 9.41
N ALA A 305 8.25 11.08 10.19
CA ALA A 305 7.17 10.58 11.04
C ALA A 305 6.09 9.88 10.22
N VAL A 306 5.66 10.46 9.09
CA VAL A 306 4.67 9.83 8.21
C VAL A 306 5.20 8.53 7.60
N THR A 307 6.46 8.54 7.13
CA THR A 307 7.08 7.36 6.52
C THR A 307 7.22 6.21 7.54
N ASP A 308 7.68 6.52 8.75
CA ASP A 308 7.82 5.53 9.83
C ASP A 308 6.46 4.99 10.28
N ALA A 309 5.46 5.87 10.42
CA ALA A 309 4.09 5.49 10.76
C ALA A 309 3.50 4.56 9.70
N TYR A 310 3.72 4.82 8.41
CA TYR A 310 3.25 3.97 7.33
C TYR A 310 3.92 2.59 7.34
N VAL A 311 5.25 2.53 7.47
CA VAL A 311 5.99 1.25 7.56
C VAL A 311 5.55 0.46 8.79
N GLY A 312 5.34 1.14 9.92
CA GLY A 312 4.79 0.56 11.14
C GLY A 312 3.39 -0.02 10.91
N TYR A 313 2.49 0.76 10.32
CA TYR A 313 1.12 0.35 10.00
C TYR A 313 1.08 -0.91 9.14
N LEU A 314 1.88 -0.98 8.07
CA LEU A 314 1.93 -2.18 7.22
C LEU A 314 2.51 -3.39 7.94
N ARG A 315 3.54 -3.19 8.76
CA ARG A 315 4.11 -4.27 9.57
C ARG A 315 3.08 -4.85 10.53
N ASP A 316 2.35 -3.99 11.23
CA ASP A 316 1.38 -4.43 12.23
C ASP A 316 0.14 -5.08 11.59
N ASN A 317 -0.33 -4.56 10.45
CA ASN A 317 -1.40 -5.21 9.69
C ASN A 317 -0.99 -6.56 9.13
N GLY A 318 0.21 -6.68 8.53
CA GLY A 318 0.70 -7.96 8.03
C GLY A 318 0.82 -9.02 9.14
N ARG A 319 1.30 -8.61 10.32
CA ARG A 319 1.30 -9.47 11.52
C ARG A 319 -0.09 -9.88 11.95
N ALA A 320 -1.04 -8.94 11.98
CA ALA A 320 -2.43 -9.23 12.34
C ALA A 320 -3.07 -10.24 11.36
N VAL A 321 -2.84 -10.10 10.06
CA VAL A 321 -3.33 -11.03 9.03
C VAL A 321 -2.72 -12.43 9.21
N LEU A 322 -1.41 -12.53 9.44
CA LEU A 322 -0.74 -13.82 9.66
C LEU A 322 -1.27 -14.52 10.93
N ASN A 323 -1.45 -13.77 12.03
CA ASN A 323 -2.03 -14.29 13.26
C ASN A 323 -3.48 -14.75 13.05
N GLN A 324 -4.30 -13.96 12.35
CA GLN A 324 -5.67 -14.32 12.05
C GLN A 324 -5.74 -15.64 11.26
N ARG A 325 -4.83 -15.86 10.29
CA ARG A 325 -4.76 -17.14 9.57
C ARG A 325 -4.37 -18.30 10.48
N ALA A 326 -3.39 -18.10 11.36
CA ALA A 326 -3.00 -19.10 12.35
C ALA A 326 -4.18 -19.47 13.28
N ASP A 327 -5.02 -18.50 13.63
CA ASP A 327 -6.22 -18.72 14.45
C ASP A 327 -7.33 -19.47 13.69
N VAL A 328 -7.49 -19.20 12.39
CA VAL A 328 -8.39 -20.00 11.53
C VAL A 328 -7.92 -21.45 11.43
N LEU A 329 -6.61 -21.68 11.33
CA LEU A 329 -6.03 -23.03 11.36
C LEU A 329 -6.25 -23.71 12.71
N GLN A 330 -6.14 -22.97 13.83
CA GLN A 330 -6.42 -23.48 15.18
C GLN A 330 -7.82 -24.11 15.26
N GLY A 331 -8.84 -23.38 14.82
CA GLY A 331 -10.22 -23.88 14.82
C GLY A 331 -10.44 -25.07 13.88
N THR A 332 -9.58 -25.26 12.88
CA THR A 332 -9.61 -26.45 12.01
C THR A 332 -8.94 -27.65 12.66
N ILE A 333 -7.80 -27.45 13.33
CA ILE A 333 -7.11 -28.47 14.13
C ILE A 333 -8.04 -29.00 15.21
N GLU A 334 -8.68 -28.12 15.99
CA GLU A 334 -9.59 -28.52 17.07
C GLU A 334 -10.76 -29.39 16.59
N ARG A 335 -11.33 -29.06 15.42
CA ARG A 335 -12.38 -29.87 14.79
C ARG A 335 -11.86 -31.24 14.34
N GLN A 336 -10.65 -31.32 13.80
CA GLN A 336 -10.03 -32.59 13.40
C GLN A 336 -9.68 -33.45 14.62
N THR A 337 -9.18 -32.85 15.70
CA THR A 337 -8.91 -33.55 16.96
C THR A 337 -10.20 -34.14 17.57
N ALA A 338 -11.30 -33.40 17.54
CA ALA A 338 -12.61 -33.91 17.98
C ALA A 338 -13.10 -35.08 17.11
N GLN A 339 -12.90 -35.01 15.79
CA GLN A 339 -13.23 -36.10 14.87
C GLN A 339 -12.38 -37.35 15.12
N LEU A 340 -11.09 -37.20 15.41
CA LEU A 340 -10.21 -38.31 15.78
C LEU A 340 -10.70 -39.00 17.05
N ALA A 341 -11.06 -38.24 18.09
CA ALA A 341 -11.59 -38.81 19.34
C ALA A 341 -12.89 -39.61 19.14
N GLU A 342 -13.78 -39.13 18.25
CA GLU A 342 -15.00 -39.86 17.87
C GLU A 342 -14.68 -41.16 17.11
N LEU A 343 -13.74 -41.13 16.16
CA LEU A 343 -13.30 -42.32 15.43
C LEU A 343 -12.64 -43.35 16.36
N ASP A 344 -11.82 -42.91 17.33
CA ASP A 344 -11.22 -43.78 18.34
C ASP A 344 -12.29 -44.45 19.23
N GLY A 345 -13.36 -43.72 19.56
CA GLY A 345 -14.52 -44.27 20.26
C GLY A 345 -15.21 -45.37 19.44
N GLN A 346 -15.40 -45.14 18.14
CA GLN A 346 -15.96 -46.12 17.21
C GLN A 346 -15.06 -47.35 17.04
N LEU A 347 -13.74 -47.15 16.98
CA LEU A 347 -12.74 -48.22 16.91
C LEU A 347 -12.82 -49.13 18.14
N THR A 348 -12.91 -48.53 19.32
CA THR A 348 -13.05 -49.24 20.59
C THR A 348 -14.32 -50.09 20.62
N ALA A 349 -15.47 -49.50 20.25
CA ALA A 349 -16.73 -50.22 20.19
C ALA A 349 -16.72 -51.40 19.19
N LEU A 350 -16.04 -51.24 18.04
CA LEU A 350 -15.87 -52.33 17.07
C LEU A 350 -14.95 -53.43 17.60
N ASN A 351 -13.88 -53.09 18.32
CA ASN A 351 -12.99 -54.06 18.96
C ASN A 351 -13.73 -54.86 20.05
N ASP A 352 -14.55 -54.21 20.87
CA ASP A 352 -15.38 -54.89 21.87
C ASP A 352 -16.37 -55.85 21.20
N GLN A 353 -16.98 -55.43 20.09
CA GLN A 353 -17.85 -56.28 19.29
C GLN A 353 -17.08 -57.49 18.73
N LEU A 354 -15.86 -57.28 18.23
CA LEU A 354 -15.00 -58.34 17.70
C LEU A 354 -14.65 -59.39 18.77
N GLY A 355 -14.38 -58.95 20.01
CA GLY A 355 -14.09 -59.82 21.15
C GLY A 355 -15.24 -60.76 21.54
N GLY A 356 -16.48 -60.42 21.18
CA GLY A 356 -17.66 -61.27 21.39
C GLY A 356 -17.98 -62.26 20.27
N LEU A 357 -17.28 -62.19 19.13
CA LEU A 357 -17.56 -63.00 17.93
C LEU A 357 -16.64 -64.23 17.82
N ASN A 358 -17.12 -65.31 17.19
CA ASN A 358 -16.29 -66.48 16.90
C ASN A 358 -15.39 -66.18 15.66
N PRO A 359 -14.06 -66.37 15.75
CA PRO A 359 -13.10 -66.00 14.70
C PRO A 359 -13.28 -66.76 13.39
N THR A 360 -14.00 -67.88 13.39
CA THR A 360 -14.27 -68.68 12.19
C THR A 360 -15.49 -68.21 11.39
N THR A 361 -16.22 -67.21 11.88
CA THR A 361 -17.46 -66.74 11.26
C THR A 361 -17.21 -65.60 10.26
N ALA A 362 -18.03 -65.52 9.21
CA ALA A 362 -17.95 -64.42 8.24
C ALA A 362 -18.19 -63.04 8.87
N ALA A 363 -18.96 -62.97 9.97
CA ALA A 363 -19.19 -61.74 10.72
C ALA A 363 -17.88 -61.17 11.30
N TYR A 364 -16.98 -62.03 11.79
CA TYR A 364 -15.67 -61.62 12.30
C TYR A 364 -14.85 -60.89 11.22
N GLY A 365 -14.72 -61.50 10.04
CA GLY A 365 -13.98 -60.89 8.92
C GLY A 365 -14.57 -59.56 8.46
N ALA A 366 -15.90 -59.40 8.51
CA ALA A 366 -16.57 -58.15 8.15
C ALA A 366 -16.29 -57.02 9.16
N VAL A 367 -16.23 -57.32 10.46
CA VAL A 367 -15.88 -56.35 11.51
C VAL A 367 -14.39 -55.98 11.42
N GLN A 368 -13.51 -56.97 11.21
CA GLN A 368 -12.09 -56.73 11.00
C GLN A 368 -11.84 -55.76 9.83
N GLY A 369 -12.48 -56.00 8.67
CA GLY A 369 -12.36 -55.09 7.53
C GLY A 369 -12.96 -53.70 7.74
N ARG A 370 -13.78 -53.47 8.78
CA ARG A 370 -14.21 -52.12 9.20
C ARG A 370 -13.15 -51.47 10.09
N ILE A 371 -12.60 -52.22 11.04
CA ILE A 371 -11.49 -51.79 11.91
C ILE A 371 -10.30 -51.33 11.05
N ASP A 372 -9.88 -52.12 10.06
CA ASP A 372 -8.72 -51.79 9.23
C ASP A 372 -8.94 -50.47 8.44
N ARG A 373 -10.14 -50.26 7.88
CA ARG A 373 -10.48 -49.01 7.17
C ARG A 373 -10.52 -47.80 8.09
N LEU A 374 -11.06 -47.95 9.29
CA LEU A 374 -11.16 -46.88 10.26
C LEU A 374 -9.77 -46.53 10.83
N ALA A 375 -8.91 -47.52 11.03
CA ALA A 375 -7.51 -47.32 11.39
C ALA A 375 -6.74 -46.54 10.32
N THR A 376 -6.95 -46.82 9.03
CA THR A 376 -6.38 -46.00 7.94
C THR A 376 -6.89 -44.56 7.99
N GLN A 377 -8.19 -44.34 8.20
CA GLN A 377 -8.76 -42.99 8.32
C GLN A 377 -8.17 -42.21 9.51
N ILE A 378 -7.99 -42.86 10.66
CA ILE A 378 -7.34 -42.26 11.83
C ILE A 378 -5.89 -41.86 11.49
N SER A 379 -5.13 -42.75 10.84
CA SER A 379 -3.74 -42.47 10.45
C SER A 379 -3.63 -41.28 9.49
N ASP A 380 -4.52 -41.20 8.50
CA ASP A 380 -4.55 -40.11 7.52
C ASP A 380 -4.91 -38.77 8.19
N LEU A 381 -5.94 -38.75 9.04
CA LEU A 381 -6.34 -37.55 9.79
C LEU A 381 -5.28 -37.10 10.79
N THR A 382 -4.59 -38.05 11.44
CA THR A 382 -3.49 -37.74 12.36
C THR A 382 -2.34 -37.05 11.62
N THR A 383 -1.96 -37.57 10.45
CA THR A 383 -0.91 -36.98 9.61
C THR A 383 -1.31 -35.57 9.18
N ARG A 384 -2.53 -35.39 8.67
CA ARG A 384 -3.03 -34.08 8.25
C ARG A 384 -3.11 -33.08 9.41
N SER A 385 -3.47 -33.54 10.62
CA SER A 385 -3.50 -32.68 11.80
C SER A 385 -2.09 -32.23 12.20
N ALA A 386 -1.08 -33.08 12.06
CA ALA A 386 0.32 -32.70 12.32
C ALA A 386 0.78 -31.63 11.30
N ASP A 387 0.49 -31.83 10.01
CA ASP A 387 0.85 -30.86 8.96
C ASP A 387 0.23 -29.47 9.23
N LEU A 388 -1.04 -29.41 9.67
CA LEU A 388 -1.70 -28.14 9.99
C LEU A 388 -1.11 -27.45 11.23
N VAL A 389 -0.67 -28.24 12.23
CA VAL A 389 0.01 -27.70 13.42
C VAL A 389 1.36 -27.10 13.02
N ASP A 390 2.13 -27.78 12.17
CA ASP A 390 3.41 -27.29 11.68
C ASP A 390 3.24 -26.00 10.83
N GLU A 391 2.20 -25.96 9.98
CA GLU A 391 1.85 -24.76 9.20
C GLU A 391 1.47 -23.59 10.12
N GLN A 392 0.67 -23.84 11.16
CA GLN A 392 0.28 -22.83 12.13
C GLN A 392 1.49 -22.28 12.88
N GLU A 393 2.39 -23.14 13.37
CA GLU A 393 3.61 -22.72 14.05
C GLU A 393 4.48 -21.87 13.12
N THR A 394 4.60 -22.28 11.86
CA THR A 394 5.31 -21.53 10.82
C THR A 394 4.70 -20.15 10.60
N LEU A 395 3.37 -20.03 10.51
CA LEU A 395 2.69 -18.73 10.36
C LEU A 395 2.93 -17.81 11.56
N ARG A 396 2.85 -18.34 12.79
CA ARG A 396 3.11 -17.55 14.01
C ARG A 396 4.58 -17.12 14.10
N ALA A 397 5.51 -18.00 13.75
CA ALA A 397 6.93 -17.68 13.68
C ALA A 397 7.20 -16.58 12.64
N ASN A 398 6.59 -16.69 11.45
CA ASN A 398 6.68 -15.69 10.39
C ASN A 398 6.09 -14.34 10.82
N ALA A 399 4.95 -14.34 11.53
CA ALA A 399 4.37 -13.11 12.07
C ALA A 399 5.34 -12.41 13.04
N ALA A 400 6.01 -13.16 13.91
CA ALA A 400 6.96 -12.58 14.87
C ALA A 400 8.11 -11.83 14.20
N ILE A 401 8.64 -12.37 13.09
CA ILE A 401 9.78 -11.79 12.36
C ILE A 401 9.37 -10.94 11.15
N PHE A 402 8.08 -10.72 10.91
CA PHE A 402 7.59 -10.02 9.72
C PHE A 402 8.17 -8.59 9.65
N PRO A 403 9.00 -8.26 8.63
CA PRO A 403 9.66 -6.96 8.55
C PRO A 403 8.72 -5.84 8.08
N GLY A 404 7.62 -6.18 7.41
CA GLY A 404 6.76 -5.26 6.68
C GLY A 404 6.91 -5.40 5.16
N GLU A 405 5.99 -4.82 4.41
CA GLU A 405 5.99 -4.80 2.93
C GLU A 405 6.57 -3.52 2.34
N ALA A 406 6.81 -2.51 3.17
CA ALA A 406 7.40 -1.25 2.77
C ALA A 406 8.82 -1.12 3.33
N PHE A 407 9.72 -0.62 2.49
CA PHE A 407 11.12 -0.39 2.81
C PHE A 407 11.49 1.05 2.48
N VAL A 408 12.08 1.75 3.44
CA VAL A 408 12.60 3.09 3.19
C VAL A 408 13.93 2.96 2.46
N LEU A 409 13.98 3.41 1.21
CA LEU A 409 15.20 3.45 0.40
C LEU A 409 16.05 4.68 0.71
N GLN A 410 15.38 5.81 0.96
CA GLN A 410 16.00 7.07 1.30
C GLN A 410 15.18 7.77 2.37
N GLN A 411 15.81 8.02 3.52
CA GLN A 411 15.21 8.80 4.59
C GLN A 411 15.16 10.27 4.18
N ALA A 412 14.17 10.99 4.68
CA ALA A 412 14.14 12.45 4.54
C ALA A 412 15.38 13.07 5.19
N GLU A 413 16.08 13.92 4.43
CA GLU A 413 17.23 14.69 4.92
C GLU A 413 16.81 16.13 5.23
N VAL A 414 17.51 16.79 6.15
CA VAL A 414 17.27 18.20 6.47
C VAL A 414 17.72 19.05 5.27
N PRO A 415 16.81 19.78 4.59
CA PRO A 415 17.19 20.55 3.41
C PRO A 415 18.12 21.71 3.78
N GLU A 416 19.17 21.92 2.98
CA GLU A 416 20.19 22.96 3.22
C GLU A 416 19.67 24.40 3.00
N GLY A 417 18.55 24.54 2.28
CA GLY A 417 17.95 25.83 1.97
C GLY A 417 16.46 25.73 1.66
N PRO A 418 15.76 26.88 1.63
CA PRO A 418 14.33 26.89 1.34
C PRO A 418 14.06 26.55 -0.13
N SER A 419 13.03 25.76 -0.36
CA SER A 419 12.51 25.41 -1.70
C SER A 419 11.77 26.58 -2.35
N SER A 420 11.30 27.55 -1.55
CA SER A 420 10.68 28.78 -2.06
C SER A 420 11.63 29.62 -2.95
N LEU A 421 11.06 30.33 -3.91
CA LEU A 421 11.80 31.29 -4.75
C LEU A 421 12.47 32.34 -3.85
N SER A 422 13.79 32.50 -3.99
CA SER A 422 14.49 33.57 -3.28
C SER A 422 13.84 34.94 -3.58
N PRO A 423 13.84 35.89 -2.64
CA PRO A 423 13.17 37.19 -2.84
C PRO A 423 13.61 37.91 -4.12
N ALA A 424 14.87 37.74 -4.51
CA ALA A 424 15.40 38.27 -5.77
C ALA A 424 14.75 37.61 -7.01
N LYS A 425 14.59 36.28 -7.01
CA LYS A 425 13.90 35.56 -8.10
C LYS A 425 12.41 35.91 -8.13
N ALA A 426 11.76 35.99 -6.96
CA ALA A 426 10.36 36.39 -6.84
C ALA A 426 10.12 37.83 -7.38
N ALA A 427 11.03 38.77 -7.08
CA ALA A 427 10.99 40.12 -7.64
C ALA A 427 11.18 40.10 -9.17
N LEU A 428 12.02 39.22 -9.71
CA LEU A 428 12.23 39.08 -11.16
C LEU A 428 10.97 38.55 -11.87
N VAL A 429 10.33 37.52 -11.30
CA VAL A 429 9.06 36.98 -11.80
C VAL A 429 7.95 38.03 -11.70
N GLY A 430 7.87 38.74 -10.58
CA GLY A 430 6.95 39.85 -10.39
C GLY A 430 7.16 40.97 -11.41
N ALA A 431 8.42 41.30 -11.72
CA ALA A 431 8.76 42.28 -12.75
C ALA A 431 8.28 41.85 -14.14
N ALA A 432 8.51 40.59 -14.51
CA ALA A 432 8.07 40.03 -15.79
C ALA A 432 6.55 40.06 -15.93
N LEU A 433 5.81 39.65 -14.90
CA LEU A 433 4.35 39.76 -14.86
C LEU A 433 3.89 41.22 -14.93
N GLY A 434 4.58 42.12 -14.23
CA GLY A 434 4.35 43.56 -14.31
C GLY A 434 4.52 44.13 -15.73
N VAL A 435 5.51 43.68 -16.49
CA VAL A 435 5.70 44.04 -17.90
C VAL A 435 4.52 43.59 -18.75
N VAL A 436 4.05 42.35 -18.57
CA VAL A 436 2.91 41.80 -19.31
C VAL A 436 1.64 42.61 -19.03
N VAL A 437 1.34 42.88 -17.75
CA VAL A 437 0.19 43.71 -17.34
C VAL A 437 0.33 45.13 -17.90
N GLY A 438 1.52 45.74 -17.81
CA GLY A 438 1.81 47.06 -18.37
C GLY A 438 1.58 47.13 -19.88
N ALA A 439 2.01 46.10 -20.63
CA ALA A 439 1.80 46.00 -22.06
C ALA A 439 0.30 45.88 -22.41
N CYS A 440 -0.45 45.06 -21.66
CA CYS A 440 -1.91 44.95 -21.80
C CYS A 440 -2.62 46.30 -21.55
N VAL A 441 -2.23 47.05 -20.53
CA VAL A 441 -2.77 48.38 -20.24
C VAL A 441 -2.46 49.37 -21.38
N VAL A 442 -1.25 49.35 -21.92
CA VAL A 442 -0.88 50.18 -23.08
C VAL A 442 -1.69 49.78 -24.33
N ALA A 443 -1.85 48.49 -24.60
CA ALA A 443 -2.64 47.99 -25.72
C ALA A 443 -4.12 48.42 -25.61
N PHE A 444 -4.69 48.33 -24.42
CA PHE A 444 -6.09 48.69 -24.16
C PHE A 444 -6.34 50.20 -24.23
N THR A 445 -5.43 51.00 -23.71
CA THR A 445 -5.54 52.47 -23.77
C THR A 445 -5.33 53.00 -25.20
N THR A 446 -4.48 52.35 -25.99
CA THR A 446 -4.27 52.71 -27.41
C THR A 446 -5.45 52.29 -28.29
N SER A 447 -6.09 51.14 -28.03
CA SER A 447 -7.26 50.68 -28.80
C SER A 447 -8.48 51.58 -28.60
N ARG A 448 -8.76 52.03 -27.36
CA ARG A 448 -9.86 52.98 -27.07
C ARG A 448 -9.71 54.31 -27.80
N SER A 449 -8.48 54.78 -28.05
CA SER A 449 -8.26 56.02 -28.78
C SER A 449 -8.64 55.95 -30.26
N ARG A 450 -8.71 54.74 -30.84
CA ARG A 450 -9.01 54.54 -32.27
C ARG A 450 -10.51 54.38 -32.57
N SER A 451 -11.34 53.99 -31.59
CA SER A 451 -12.77 53.77 -31.81
C SER A 451 -13.62 55.06 -31.79
N GLY A 452 -13.11 56.15 -31.21
CA GLY A 452 -13.85 57.43 -31.13
C GLY A 452 -13.92 58.26 -32.43
N GLY A 453 -13.20 57.88 -33.49
CA GLY A 453 -13.08 58.68 -34.73
C GLY A 453 -14.04 58.31 -35.86
N ARG A 454 -14.94 57.34 -35.67
CA ARG A 454 -15.85 56.84 -36.73
C ARG A 454 -17.32 57.22 -36.50
N GLY A 455 -17.58 58.29 -35.75
CA GLY A 455 -18.91 58.87 -35.59
C GLY A 455 -19.10 60.10 -36.48
N HIS A 456 -20.14 60.07 -37.32
CA HIS A 456 -20.74 61.21 -38.03
C HIS A 456 -19.98 61.84 -39.22
N ARG A 457 -19.97 61.13 -40.35
CA ARG A 457 -20.45 61.75 -41.59
C ARG A 457 -21.88 61.29 -41.82
N THR A 458 -22.83 61.92 -41.13
CA THR A 458 -24.22 61.93 -41.58
C THR A 458 -24.25 62.60 -42.93
N ALA A 459 -24.61 61.81 -43.94
CA ALA A 459 -25.00 62.29 -45.25
C ALA A 459 -26.07 63.39 -45.07
N ARG A 460 -25.70 64.61 -45.41
CA ARG A 460 -26.64 65.71 -45.58
C ARG A 460 -27.18 65.59 -47.01
N THR A 461 -28.19 64.76 -47.18
CA THR A 461 -29.06 64.79 -48.37
C THR A 461 -30.04 65.94 -48.21
N ALA A 462 -29.98 66.90 -49.12
CA ALA A 462 -31.05 67.83 -49.47
C ALA A 462 -30.72 68.44 -50.85
N PRO A 463 -31.70 68.91 -51.64
CA PRO A 463 -33.13 68.58 -51.69
C PRO A 463 -33.49 67.62 -52.83
#